data_AF-A0A960QTY4-F1
#
_entry.id   AF-A0A960QTY4-F1
#
_cell.length_a   1.000
_cell.length_b   1.000
_cell.length_c   1.000
_cell.angle_alpha   90.00
_cell.angle_beta   90.00
_cell.angle_gamma   90.00
#
_symmetry.space_group_name_H-M   'P 1'
#
loop_
_entity.id
_entity.type
_entity.pdbx_description
1 polymer ?
#
loop_
_entity_poly.entity_id
_entity_poly.type
_entity_poly.pdbx_seq_one_letter_code
_entity_poly.pdbx_strand_id
1 'polypeptide(L)' 'MSLKHFHLLFILLSVIFSLLFGAWALLAREQTQEIRGLGVFSVAMGVGLLAYGVYFLRKSRRIIT' A
#
# COMPACT_ATOMS: atom_id res chain seq x y z
N MET A 1 -16.59 -4.30 -15.91
CA MET A 1 -15.75 -3.44 -15.04
C MET A 1 -14.60 -2.90 -15.86
N SER A 2 -14.37 -1.58 -15.90
CA SER A 2 -13.18 -1.08 -16.62
C SER A 2 -11.93 -1.56 -15.87
N LEU A 3 -10.93 -2.06 -16.61
CA LEU A 3 -9.67 -2.61 -16.06
C LEU A 3 -9.03 -1.67 -15.01
N LYS A 4 -9.23 -0.36 -15.18
CA LYS A 4 -8.73 0.71 -14.30
C LYS A 4 -9.35 0.64 -12.90
N HIS A 5 -10.65 0.35 -12.79
CA HIS A 5 -11.34 0.28 -11.49
C HIS A 5 -10.89 -0.93 -10.68
N PHE A 6 -10.73 -2.09 -11.35
CA PHE A 6 -10.21 -3.29 -10.72
C PHE A 6 -8.78 -3.08 -10.21
N HIS A 7 -7.92 -2.51 -11.06
CA HIS A 7 -6.54 -2.22 -10.68
C HIS A 7 -6.45 -1.25 -9.49
N LEU A 8 -7.30 -0.22 -9.47
CA LEU A 8 -7.35 0.72 -8.36
C LEU A 8 -7.77 0.06 -7.04
N LEU A 9 -8.81 -0.78 -7.08
CA LEU A 9 -9.25 -1.55 -5.91
C LEU A 9 -8.15 -2.47 -5.40
N PHE A 10 -7.41 -3.10 -6.31
CA PHE A 10 -6.27 -3.94 -5.96
C PHE A 10 -5.19 -3.14 -5.22
N ILE A 11 -4.77 -1.99 -5.75
CA ILE A 11 -3.78 -1.11 -5.10
C ILE A 11 -4.27 -0.70 -3.70
N LEU A 12 -5.54 -0.27 -3.59
CA LEU A 12 -6.12 0.14 -2.31
C LEU A 12 -6.07 -1.00 -1.28
N LEU A 13 -6.42 -2.22 -1.70
CA LEU A 13 -6.37 -3.39 -0.84
C LEU A 13 -4.93 -3.70 -0.41
N SER A 14 -3.97 -3.68 -1.35
CA SER A 14 -2.55 -3.90 -1.06
C SER A 14 -1.98 -2.86 -0.09
N VAL A 15 -2.40 -1.59 -0.19
CA VAL A 15 -2.04 -0.53 0.76
C VAL A 15 -2.55 -0.89 2.15
N ILE A 16 -3.85 -1.20 2.29
CA ILE A 16 -4.47 -1.51 3.58
C ILE A 16 -3.75 -2.69 4.23
N PHE A 17 -3.57 -3.79 3.49
CA PHE A 17 -2.89 -4.98 4.01
C PHE A 17 -1.43 -4.71 4.40
N SER A 18 -0.69 -3.92 3.60
CA SER A 18 0.69 -3.56 3.94
C SER A 18 0.77 -2.68 5.19
N LEU A 19 -0.13 -1.71 5.35
CA LEU A 19 -0.15 -0.85 6.54
C LEU A 19 -0.60 -1.62 7.78
N LEU A 20 -1.59 -2.50 7.68
CA LEU A 20 -2.02 -3.35 8.79
C LEU A 20 -0.93 -4.32 9.21
N PHE A 21 -0.28 -4.99 8.25
CA PHE A 21 0.83 -5.89 8.53
C PHE A 21 2.02 -5.13 9.15
N GLY A 22 2.37 -3.98 8.56
CA GLY A 22 3.42 -3.11 9.08
C GLY A 22 3.13 -2.62 10.50
N ALA A 23 1.90 -2.18 10.79
CA ALA A 23 1.49 -1.78 12.13
C ALA A 23 1.56 -2.94 13.12
N TRP A 24 1.07 -4.12 12.73
CA TRP A 24 1.15 -5.32 13.57
C TRP A 24 2.60 -5.69 13.87
N ALA A 25 3.48 -5.70 12.86
CA ALA A 25 4.90 -6.04 12.98
C ALA A 25 5.74 -4.98 13.71
N LEU A 26 5.20 -3.80 13.98
CA LEU A 26 5.85 -2.74 14.77
C LEU A 26 5.30 -2.64 16.21
N LEU A 27 4.05 -3.06 16.42
CA LEU A 27 3.35 -2.99 17.71
C LEU A 27 3.38 -4.31 18.48
N ALA A 28 3.90 -5.39 17.89
CA ALA A 28 4.00 -6.69 18.55
C ALA A 28 4.97 -6.62 19.75
N ARG A 29 4.49 -7.05 20.92
CA ARG A 29 5.21 -6.96 22.20
C ARG A 29 6.53 -7.73 22.24
N GLU A 30 6.61 -8.87 21.56
CA GLU A 30 7.79 -9.74 21.50
C GLU A 30 8.29 -9.91 20.07
N GLN A 31 8.48 -8.80 19.36
CA GLN A 31 9.01 -8.82 17.99
C GLN A 31 10.54 -8.86 17.97
N THR A 32 11.10 -9.69 17.10
CA THR A 32 12.53 -9.69 16.80
C THR A 32 12.92 -8.46 15.96
N GLN A 33 14.21 -8.14 15.89
CA GLN A 33 14.70 -7.05 15.03
C GLN A 33 14.35 -7.27 13.55
N GLU A 34 14.32 -8.53 13.12
CA GLU A 34 13.92 -8.91 11.75
C GLU A 34 12.45 -8.59 11.48
N ILE A 35 11.55 -8.95 12.40
CA ILE A 35 10.11 -8.65 12.27
C ILE A 35 9.89 -7.13 12.26
N ARG A 36 10.60 -6.39 13.11
CA ARG A 36 10.55 -4.92 13.12
C ARG A 36 11.03 -4.33 11.78
N GLY A 37 12.10 -4.87 11.21
CA GLY A 37 12.61 -4.48 9.89
C GLY A 37 11.60 -4.73 8.77
N LEU A 38 10.94 -5.89 8.79
CA LEU A 38 9.83 -6.21 7.88
C LEU A 38 8.65 -5.27 8.07
N GLY A 39 8.34 -4.88 9.30
CA GLY A 39 7.30 -3.90 9.61
C GLY A 39 7.58 -2.54 8.97
N VAL A 40 8.79 -2.00 9.16
CA VAL A 40 9.21 -0.74 8.53
C VAL A 40 9.16 -0.84 7.00
N PHE A 41 9.69 -1.92 6.43
CA PHE A 41 9.68 -2.14 4.99
C PHE A 41 8.24 -2.23 4.44
N SER A 42 7.35 -2.93 5.14
CA SER A 42 5.96 -3.07 4.74
C SER A 42 5.20 -1.75 4.79
N VAL A 43 5.41 -0.93 5.83
CA VAL A 43 4.85 0.44 5.87
C VAL A 43 5.40 1.28 4.72
N ALA A 44 6.71 1.24 4.46
CA ALA A 44 7.32 1.98 3.35
C ALA A 44 6.74 1.57 1.99
N MET A 45 6.55 0.27 1.75
CA MET A 45 5.89 -0.23 0.54
C MET A 45 4.41 0.18 0.47
N GLY A 46 3.68 0.16 1.58
CA GLY A 46 2.31 0.65 1.65
C GLY A 46 2.19 2.13 1.27
N VAL A 47 3.09 2.97 1.77
CA VAL A 47 3.18 4.39 1.40
C VAL A 47 3.53 4.56 -0.09
N GLY A 48 4.46 3.76 -0.61
CA GLY A 48 4.81 3.74 -2.03
C GLY A 48 3.64 3.36 -2.94
N LEU A 49 2.87 2.33 -2.56
CA LEU A 49 1.66 1.92 -3.26
C LEU A 49 0.58 3.01 -3.22
N LEU A 50 0.44 3.73 -2.11
CA LEU A 50 -0.45 4.88 -1.99
C LEU A 50 -0.07 5.99 -2.98
N ALA A 51 1.21 6.36 -3.02
CA ALA A 51 1.72 7.36 -3.96
C ALA A 51 1.50 6.93 -5.41
N TYR A 52 1.75 5.66 -5.73
CA TYR A 52 1.49 5.07 -7.04
C TYR A 52 -0.01 5.10 -7.40
N GLY A 53 -0.89 4.73 -6.48
CA GLY A 53 -2.34 4.77 -6.68
C GLY A 53 -2.85 6.19 -6.97
N VAL A 54 -2.35 7.19 -6.23
CA VAL A 54 -2.66 8.61 -6.47
C VAL A 54 -2.15 9.07 -7.84
N TYR A 55 -0.93 8.69 -8.21
CA TYR A 55 -0.37 8.97 -9.54
C TYR A 55 -1.23 8.34 -10.65
N PHE A 56 -1.61 7.07 -10.51
CA PHE A 56 -2.46 6.36 -11.45
C PHE A 56 -3.83 7.01 -11.61
N LEU A 57 -4.44 7.48 -10.52
CA LEU A 57 -5.70 8.25 -10.55
C LEU A 57 -5.54 9.56 -11.32
N ARG A 58 -4.51 10.34 -10.99
CA ARG A 58 -4.21 11.61 -11.67
C ARG A 58 -3.99 11.41 -13.16
N LYS A 59 -3.19 10.41 -13.53
CA LYS A 59 -2.92 10.08 -14.93
C LYS A 59 -4.18 9.62 -15.65
N SER A 60 -4.97 8.76 -15.01
CA SER A 60 -6.20 8.23 -15.62
C SER A 60 -7.26 9.32 -15.84
N ARG A 61 -7.37 10.30 -14.94
CA ARG A 61 -8.26 11.46 -15.13
C ARG A 61 -7.79 12.37 -16.28
N ARG A 62 -6.49 12.57 -16.43
CA ARG A 62 -5.91 13.43 -17.49
C ARG A 62 -6.10 12.89 -18.92
N ILE A 63 -6.30 11.57 -19.10
CA ILE A 63 -6.45 10.95 -20.42
C ILE A 63 -7.92 10.95 -20.89
N ILE A 64 -8.88 11.30 -20.01
CA ILE A 64 -10.33 11.29 -20.31
C ILE A 64 -10.85 12.74 -20.41
N THR A 65 -9.99 13.71 -20.70
CA THR A 65 -10.36 15.08 -21.09
C THR A 65 -9.86 15.31 -22.51
#